data_AF-A0A2I0B866-F1
#
_entry.id   AF-A0A2I0B866-F1
#
_cell.length_a   1.000
_cell.length_b   1.000
_cell.length_c   1.000
_cell.angle_alpha   90.00
_cell.angle_beta   90.00
_cell.angle_gamma   90.00
#
_symmetry.space_group_name_H-M   'P 1'
#
loop_
_entity.id
_entity.type
_entity.pdbx_description
1 polymer ?
#
loop_
_entity_poly.entity_id
_entity_poly.type
_entity_poly.pdbx_seq_one_letter_code
_entity_poly.pdbx_strand_id
1 'polypeptide(L)'
;MTRFMLHERELPKYFWAEVENMACYVVNRVTVRSILRKTPYELWKGRKSNISHLRMFGCKCFVLNNGKDDSGKFDLKFDEAIFLGYSSTSKANCVYNTRTMLPEKFIHVEFDESNAFSPKRDDNPAEGISLEKLSLEGEGTKAKEEPHHDGVRSHGKEESVNELNLPME
;
A
#
# COMPACT_ATOMS: atom_id res chain seq x y z
N MET A 1 -1.85 -0.78 4.54
CA MET A 1 -0.42 -0.54 4.26
C MET A 1 0.09 0.68 5.02
N THR A 2 -0.57 1.82 4.84
CA THR A 2 -0.06 3.15 5.25
C THR A 2 0.21 3.32 6.74
N ARG A 3 -0.75 2.95 7.59
CA ARG A 3 -0.57 2.98 9.05
C ARG A 3 0.62 2.14 9.53
N PHE A 4 0.80 0.94 8.94
CA PHE A 4 1.91 0.05 9.30
C PHE A 4 3.25 0.67 8.89
N MET A 5 3.42 1.08 7.63
CA MET A 5 4.66 1.67 7.13
C MET A 5 5.11 2.91 7.92
N LEU A 6 4.17 3.76 8.36
CA LEU A 6 4.47 4.92 9.20
C LEU A 6 4.97 4.50 10.59
N HIS A 7 4.28 3.55 11.23
CA HIS A 7 4.65 3.06 12.57
C HIS A 7 6.00 2.33 12.54
N GLU A 8 6.18 1.46 11.54
CA GLU A 8 7.36 0.64 11.32
C GLU A 8 8.63 1.48 11.13
N ARG A 9 8.50 2.67 10.56
CA ARG A 9 9.62 3.61 10.35
C ARG A 9 9.65 4.78 11.32
N GLU A 10 8.79 4.77 12.34
CA GLU A 10 8.63 5.87 13.30
C GLU A 10 8.44 7.24 12.60
N LEU A 11 7.80 7.24 11.43
CA LEU A 11 7.63 8.44 10.61
C LEU A 11 6.38 9.22 11.02
N PRO A 12 6.45 10.56 11.05
CA PRO A 12 5.31 11.41 11.34
C PRO A 12 4.11 11.19 10.40
N LYS A 13 2.91 11.36 10.96
CA LYS A 13 1.64 11.17 10.22
C LYS A 13 1.51 12.04 8.97
N TYR A 14 2.20 13.19 8.89
CA TYR A 14 2.09 14.07 7.73
C TYR A 14 2.70 13.47 6.45
N PHE A 15 3.51 12.42 6.53
CA PHE A 15 4.02 11.67 5.38
C PHE A 15 3.03 10.65 4.79
N TRP A 16 1.77 10.63 5.25
CA TRP A 16 0.80 9.63 4.84
C TRP A 16 0.57 9.60 3.32
N ALA A 17 0.65 10.76 2.65
CA ALA A 17 0.43 10.86 1.21
C ALA A 17 1.58 10.19 0.42
N GLU A 18 2.82 10.36 0.86
CA GLU A 18 3.99 9.74 0.28
C GLU A 18 3.98 8.23 0.48
N VAL A 19 3.59 7.78 1.68
CA VAL A 19 3.41 6.37 1.99
C VAL A 19 2.34 5.74 1.09
N GLU A 20 1.20 6.40 0.92
CA GLU A 20 0.11 5.89 0.08
C GLU A 20 0.55 5.80 -1.39
N ASN A 21 1.26 6.82 -1.88
CA ASN A 21 1.85 6.83 -3.22
C ASN A 21 2.83 5.66 -3.42
N MET A 22 3.70 5.42 -2.44
CA MET A 22 4.65 4.31 -2.45
C MET A 22 3.94 2.95 -2.42
N ALA A 23 2.96 2.79 -1.55
CA ALA A 23 2.16 1.57 -1.45
C ALA A 23 1.48 1.25 -2.78
N CYS A 24 0.82 2.24 -3.39
CA CYS A 24 0.20 2.12 -4.72
C CYS A 24 1.25 1.76 -5.79
N TYR A 25 2.41 2.42 -5.77
CA TYR A 25 3.49 2.17 -6.72
C TYR A 25 4.00 0.73 -6.68
N VAL A 26 4.15 0.17 -5.48
CA VAL A 26 4.61 -1.21 -5.24
C VAL A 26 3.51 -2.22 -5.59
N VAL A 27 2.30 -2.04 -5.08
CA VAL A 27 1.16 -2.95 -5.34
C VAL A 27 0.90 -3.06 -6.84
N ASN A 28 0.94 -1.95 -7.58
CA ASN A 28 0.73 -1.95 -9.02
C ASN A 28 1.78 -2.77 -9.80
N ARG A 29 2.99 -2.95 -9.27
CA ARG A 29 4.10 -3.64 -9.94
C ARG A 29 4.39 -5.04 -9.41
N VAL A 30 3.99 -5.35 -8.19
CA VAL A 30 4.33 -6.61 -7.52
C VAL A 30 3.12 -7.54 -7.41
N THR A 31 1.93 -6.99 -7.18
CA THR A 31 0.74 -7.80 -6.97
C THR A 31 0.24 -8.37 -8.29
N VAL A 32 0.28 -9.69 -8.41
CA VAL A 32 -0.24 -10.43 -9.58
C VAL A 32 -1.70 -10.78 -9.31
N ARG A 33 -2.60 -10.44 -10.24
CA ARG A 33 -3.98 -10.96 -10.20
C ARG A 33 -3.98 -12.42 -10.64
N SER A 34 -4.43 -13.32 -9.76
CA SER A 34 -4.44 -14.78 -10.00
C SER A 34 -5.12 -15.19 -11.31
N ILE A 35 -6.27 -14.58 -11.63
CA ILE A 35 -7.08 -14.88 -12.82
C ILE A 35 -6.32 -14.53 -14.11
N LEU A 36 -5.63 -13.38 -14.13
CA LEU A 36 -4.98 -12.86 -15.34
C LEU A 36 -3.49 -13.20 -15.43
N ARG A 37 -2.90 -13.67 -14.31
CA ARG A 37 -1.46 -13.90 -14.12
C ARG A 37 -0.60 -12.69 -14.54
N LYS A 38 -1.14 -11.49 -14.39
CA LYS A 38 -0.51 -10.22 -14.75
C LYS A 38 -0.63 -9.21 -13.62
N THR A 39 0.33 -8.31 -13.52
CA THR A 39 0.28 -7.17 -12.60
C THR A 39 -0.57 -6.03 -13.19
N PRO A 40 -1.16 -5.14 -12.38
CA PRO A 40 -1.83 -3.94 -12.89
C PRO A 40 -0.94 -3.12 -13.84
N TYR A 41 0.35 -3.01 -13.54
CA TYR A 41 1.33 -2.35 -14.42
C TYR A 41 1.43 -3.03 -15.79
N GLU A 42 1.49 -4.36 -15.83
CA GLU A 42 1.54 -5.13 -17.08
C GLU A 42 0.28 -4.97 -17.91
N LEU A 43 -0.90 -4.94 -17.26
CA LEU A 43 -2.17 -4.71 -17.94
C LEU A 43 -2.23 -3.30 -18.54
N TRP A 44 -1.70 -2.30 -17.83
CA TRP A 44 -1.74 -0.91 -18.29
C TRP A 44 -0.67 -0.57 -19.34
N LYS A 45 0.56 -1.07 -19.17
CA LYS A 45 1.71 -0.72 -20.03
C LYS A 45 2.06 -1.78 -21.07
N GLY A 46 1.41 -2.95 -21.03
CA GLY A 46 1.67 -4.06 -21.96
C GLY A 46 3.05 -4.71 -21.83
N ARG A 47 3.80 -4.39 -20.76
CA ARG A 47 5.17 -4.87 -20.53
C ARG A 47 5.39 -5.21 -19.06
N LYS A 48 6.27 -6.18 -18.79
CA LYS A 48 6.66 -6.57 -17.43
C LYS A 48 7.25 -5.38 -16.68
N SER A 49 6.88 -5.23 -15.41
CA SER A 49 7.51 -4.26 -14.53
C SER A 49 8.91 -4.73 -14.15
N ASN A 50 9.90 -3.86 -14.33
CA ASN A 50 11.15 -4.00 -13.62
C ASN A 50 10.89 -3.70 -12.13
N ILE A 51 11.38 -4.55 -11.24
CA ILE A 51 11.24 -4.39 -9.77
C ILE A 51 12.59 -4.29 -9.06
N SER A 52 13.71 -4.37 -9.79
CA SER A 52 15.05 -4.34 -9.19
C SER A 52 15.42 -2.97 -8.64
N HIS A 53 14.71 -1.92 -9.06
CA HIS A 53 14.87 -0.56 -8.53
C HIS A 53 13.98 -0.29 -7.31
N LEU A 54 13.20 -1.28 -6.85
CA LEU A 54 12.40 -1.11 -5.64
C LEU A 54 13.31 -0.99 -4.42
N ARG A 55 13.01 -0.02 -3.57
CA ARG A 55 13.75 0.36 -2.36
C ARG A 55 12.80 0.43 -1.18
N MET A 56 13.30 0.16 0.01
CA MET A 56 12.49 0.19 1.23
C MET A 56 12.04 1.60 1.57
N PHE A 57 10.75 1.80 1.77
CA PHE A 57 10.23 3.06 2.28
C PHE A 57 10.84 3.39 3.66
N GLY A 58 11.19 4.66 3.87
CA GLY A 58 11.77 5.16 5.11
C GLY A 58 13.21 4.72 5.36
N CYS A 59 13.89 4.12 4.37
CA CYS A 59 15.32 3.83 4.54
C CYS A 59 16.15 5.11 4.54
N LYS A 60 17.30 5.04 5.21
CA LYS A 60 18.31 6.08 5.17
C LYS A 60 18.91 6.13 3.77
N CYS A 61 19.15 7.32 3.26
CA CYS A 61 19.76 7.52 1.97
C CYS A 61 20.62 8.78 1.96
N PHE A 62 21.48 8.88 0.95
CA PHE A 62 22.39 10.00 0.78
C PHE A 62 22.17 10.64 -0.59
N VAL A 63 22.04 11.97 -0.59
CA VAL A 63 21.84 12.77 -1.81
C VAL A 63 22.93 13.81 -1.93
N LEU A 64 23.36 14.07 -3.17
CA LEU A 64 24.36 15.10 -3.41
C LEU A 64 23.77 16.48 -3.10
N ASN A 65 24.45 17.24 -2.26
CA ASN A 65 24.15 18.65 -2.04
C ASN A 65 24.64 19.42 -3.28
N ASN A 66 23.69 19.97 -4.06
CA ASN A 66 23.97 20.67 -5.32
C ASN A 66 24.52 22.10 -5.12
N GLY A 67 25.28 22.36 -4.06
CA GLY A 67 25.88 23.67 -3.80
C GLY A 67 24.85 24.74 -3.42
N LYS A 68 23.74 24.35 -2.77
CA LYS A 68 22.79 25.30 -2.17
C LYS A 68 23.40 26.05 -0.97
N ASP A 69 24.50 25.53 -0.45
CA ASP A 69 25.28 26.11 0.63
C ASP A 69 26.71 26.32 0.13
N ASP A 70 27.35 27.41 0.54
CA ASP A 70 28.76 27.69 0.31
C ASP A 70 29.62 26.75 1.16
N SER A 71 29.51 25.45 0.91
CA SER A 71 30.26 24.40 1.59
C SER A 71 31.73 24.54 1.22
N GLY A 72 32.60 24.72 2.21
CA GLY A 72 34.03 24.90 1.99
C GLY A 72 34.65 23.69 1.27
N LYS A 73 35.90 23.80 0.80
CA LYS A 73 36.60 22.74 0.04
C LYS A 73 36.64 21.37 0.74
N PHE A 74 36.37 21.33 2.04
CA PHE A 74 36.40 20.14 2.90
C PHE A 74 35.05 19.70 3.46
N ASP A 75 33.96 20.39 3.14
CA ASP A 75 32.65 20.02 3.66
C ASP A 75 32.08 18.78 2.96
N LEU A 76 31.26 18.05 3.72
CA LEU A 76 30.50 16.91 3.23
C LEU A 76 29.57 17.36 2.10
N LYS A 77 29.78 16.80 0.91
CA LYS A 77 28.97 17.09 -0.27
C LYS A 77 27.65 16.31 -0.32
N PHE A 78 27.37 15.49 0.68
CA PHE A 78 26.18 14.64 0.72
C PHE A 78 25.33 14.98 1.93
N ASP A 79 24.03 15.13 1.68
CA ASP A 79 23.03 15.27 2.72
C ASP A 79 22.44 13.89 3.04
N GLU A 80 22.25 13.64 4.32
CA GLU A 80 21.44 12.52 4.79
C GLU A 80 19.95 12.81 4.54
N ALA A 81 19.23 11.79 4.09
CA ALA A 81 17.83 11.91 3.76
C ALA A 81 17.08 10.60 4.06
N ILE A 82 15.76 10.70 4.12
CA ILE A 82 14.86 9.56 4.28
C ILE A 82 14.14 9.34 2.95
N PHE A 83 14.16 8.11 2.43
CA PHE A 83 13.48 7.81 1.19
C PHE A 83 11.95 7.74 1.36
N LEU A 84 11.23 8.57 0.60
CA LEU A 84 9.77 8.67 0.64
C LEU A 84 9.09 7.95 -0.53
N GLY A 85 9.78 7.77 -1.66
CA GLY A 85 9.28 6.94 -2.75
C GLY A 85 9.46 7.47 -4.17
N TYR A 86 8.54 7.03 -5.02
CA TYR A 86 8.38 7.27 -6.46
C TYR A 86 7.98 8.70 -6.89
N SER A 87 8.78 9.45 -7.66
CA SER A 87 8.19 10.54 -8.45
C SER A 87 7.28 9.97 -9.54
N SER A 88 6.07 10.53 -9.70
CA SER A 88 5.13 10.14 -10.75
C SER A 88 5.43 10.77 -12.11
N THR A 89 6.14 11.90 -12.12
CA THR A 89 6.38 12.73 -13.32
C THR A 89 7.80 12.58 -13.88
N SER A 90 8.71 11.96 -13.14
CA SER A 90 10.13 11.87 -13.51
C SER A 90 10.76 10.57 -12.99
N LYS A 91 11.99 10.29 -13.43
CA LYS A 91 12.81 9.18 -12.90
C LYS A 91 13.42 9.48 -11.52
N ALA A 92 13.03 10.58 -10.88
CA ALA A 92 13.56 10.98 -9.59
C ALA A 92 12.91 10.19 -8.44
N ASN A 93 13.67 10.07 -7.37
CA ASN A 93 13.26 9.59 -6.07
C ASN A 93 12.82 10.80 -5.22
N CYS A 94 11.68 10.67 -4.54
CA CYS A 94 11.26 11.60 -3.52
C CYS A 94 11.95 11.24 -2.20
N VAL A 95 12.64 12.19 -1.60
CA VAL A 95 13.35 12.02 -0.33
C VAL A 95 13.00 13.17 0.61
N TYR A 96 13.02 12.94 1.90
CA TYR A 96 13.00 13.99 2.91
C TYR A 96 14.43 14.31 3.31
N ASN A 97 14.93 15.48 2.94
CA ASN A 97 16.26 15.90 3.32
C ASN A 97 16.23 16.34 4.78
N THR A 98 17.01 15.70 5.65
CA THR A 98 17.01 15.99 7.09
C THR A 98 17.67 17.32 7.42
N ARG A 99 18.51 17.84 6.53
CA ARG A 99 19.16 19.15 6.66
C ARG A 99 18.22 20.29 6.29
N THR A 100 17.53 20.20 5.14
CA THR A 100 16.59 21.25 4.68
C THR A 100 15.20 21.11 5.29
N MET A 101 14.90 19.96 5.90
CA MET A 101 13.59 19.61 6.48
C MET A 101 12.46 19.67 5.44
N LEU A 102 12.78 19.39 4.17
CA LEU A 102 11.85 19.46 3.05
C LEU A 102 11.87 18.19 2.20
N PRO A 103 10.70 17.80 1.65
CA PRO A 103 10.64 16.81 0.57
C PRO A 103 11.27 17.37 -0.71
N GLU A 104 12.28 16.68 -1.22
CA GLU A 104 13.01 17.04 -2.43
C GLU A 104 13.08 15.84 -3.39
N LYS A 105 13.39 16.11 -4.66
CA LYS A 105 13.45 15.09 -5.72
C LYS A 105 14.87 14.97 -6.25
N PHE A 106 15.43 13.77 -6.21
CA PHE A 106 16.78 13.48 -6.70
C PHE A 106 16.80 12.28 -7.64
N ILE A 107 17.54 12.39 -8.75
CA ILE A 107 17.72 11.28 -9.69
C ILE A 107 18.70 10.25 -9.12
N HIS A 108 19.82 10.74 -8.59
CA HIS A 108 20.88 9.92 -8.02
C HIS A 108 20.76 9.94 -6.49
N VAL A 109 20.47 8.79 -5.91
CA VAL A 109 20.32 8.58 -4.48
C VAL A 109 21.03 7.29 -4.12
N GLU A 110 21.90 7.34 -3.13
CA GLU A 110 22.55 6.16 -2.57
C GLU A 110 21.74 5.67 -1.38
N PHE A 111 21.37 4.38 -1.35
CA PHE A 111 20.45 3.84 -0.35
C PHE A 111 21.20 3.00 0.68
N ASP A 112 21.04 3.35 1.95
CA ASP A 112 21.48 2.55 3.08
C ASP A 112 20.30 1.73 3.61
N GLU A 113 20.20 0.52 3.08
CA GLU A 113 19.18 -0.47 3.48
C GLU A 113 19.70 -1.42 4.57
N SER A 114 20.92 -1.21 5.08
CA SER A 114 21.54 -2.07 6.11
C SER A 114 20.81 -2.00 7.44
N ASN A 115 20.09 -0.90 7.71
CA ASN A 115 19.29 -0.74 8.92
C ASN A 115 17.88 -1.36 8.80
N ALA A 116 17.79 -2.52 8.15
CA ALA A 116 16.58 -3.35 8.12
C ALA A 116 16.35 -3.97 9.51
N PHE A 117 15.86 -3.15 10.45
CA PHE A 117 15.43 -3.54 11.80
C PHE A 117 16.51 -4.12 12.72
N SER A 118 16.80 -3.41 13.81
CA SER A 118 16.81 -4.07 15.11
C SER A 118 15.42 -3.86 15.71
N PRO A 119 14.63 -4.92 15.99
CA PRO A 119 13.48 -4.76 16.86
C PRO A 119 14.03 -4.28 18.20
N LYS A 120 13.74 -3.02 18.57
CA LYS A 120 13.81 -2.62 19.97
C LYS A 120 12.76 -3.50 20.65
N ARG A 121 13.23 -4.53 21.37
CA ARG A 121 12.37 -5.28 22.28
C ARG A 121 12.00 -4.29 23.35
N ASP A 122 10.78 -3.76 23.28
CA ASP A 122 10.16 -3.21 24.46
C ASP A 122 9.96 -4.40 25.40
N ASP A 123 10.82 -4.55 26.40
CA ASP A 123 10.73 -5.58 27.45
C ASP A 123 9.52 -5.30 28.36
N ASN A 124 8.31 -5.34 27.79
CA ASN A 124 7.05 -5.25 28.52
C ASN A 124 6.19 -6.48 28.18
N PRO A 125 6.08 -7.47 29.09
CA PRO A 125 5.41 -8.73 28.81
C PRO A 125 3.90 -8.60 29.05
N ALA A 126 3.19 -7.97 28.12
CA ALA A 126 1.74 -8.14 28.02
C ALA A 126 1.26 -7.78 26.61
N GLU A 127 0.59 -8.75 25.99
CA GLU A 127 -0.19 -8.65 24.76
C GLU A 127 0.57 -8.81 23.42
N GLY A 128 1.10 -10.03 23.23
CA GLY A 128 1.35 -10.56 21.89
C GLY A 128 0.03 -10.95 21.22
N ILE A 129 -0.33 -10.28 20.14
CA ILE A 129 -1.42 -10.73 19.25
C ILE A 129 -0.83 -11.79 18.32
N SER A 130 -1.04 -13.06 18.65
CA SER A 130 -0.67 -14.20 17.79
C SER A 130 -1.54 -14.21 16.53
N LEU A 131 -0.88 -14.33 15.37
CA LEU A 131 -1.45 -14.32 14.02
C LEU A 131 -2.29 -15.57 13.69
N GLU A 132 -2.57 -16.44 14.66
CA GLU A 132 -3.28 -17.71 14.47
C GLU A 132 -4.80 -17.62 14.72
N LYS A 133 -5.33 -16.50 15.21
CA LYS A 133 -6.77 -16.38 15.56
C LYS A 133 -7.71 -15.94 14.43
N LEU A 134 -7.23 -15.84 13.17
CA LEU A 134 -8.05 -15.40 12.03
C LEU A 134 -8.46 -16.52 11.05
N SER A 135 -8.20 -17.78 11.38
CA SER A 135 -8.69 -18.92 10.61
C SER A 135 -9.40 -19.92 11.51
N LEU A 136 -10.63 -20.26 11.12
CA LEU A 136 -11.52 -21.32 11.62
C LEU A 136 -12.69 -20.83 12.47
N GLU A 137 -13.73 -20.30 11.81
CA GLU A 137 -15.10 -20.77 12.08
C GLU A 137 -15.81 -20.99 10.75
N GLY A 138 -15.90 -22.26 10.38
CA GLY A 138 -16.53 -22.73 9.17
C GLY A 138 -16.88 -24.20 9.35
N GLU A 139 -17.85 -24.49 10.21
CA GLU A 139 -18.57 -25.77 10.18
C GLU A 139 -20.07 -25.50 10.36
N GLY A 140 -20.84 -25.90 9.34
CA GLY A 140 -22.28 -26.05 9.46
C GLY A 140 -22.63 -27.38 10.12
N THR A 141 -23.86 -27.47 10.64
CA THR A 141 -24.82 -28.57 10.35
C THR A 141 -26.04 -28.42 11.25
N LYS A 142 -27.23 -28.31 10.65
CA LYS A 142 -28.31 -29.31 10.79
C LYS A 142 -29.56 -28.86 10.02
N ALA A 143 -29.95 -29.69 9.05
CA ALA A 143 -31.31 -29.80 8.54
C ALA A 143 -31.86 -31.17 8.95
N LYS A 144 -33.09 -31.20 9.46
CA LYS A 144 -34.15 -32.23 9.35
C LYS A 144 -35.38 -31.75 10.16
N GLU A 145 -36.47 -31.38 9.46
CA GLU A 145 -37.78 -32.09 9.36
C GLU A 145 -38.65 -31.87 10.62
N GLU A 146 -39.92 -31.42 10.62
CA GLU A 146 -40.95 -30.91 9.69
C GLU A 146 -41.89 -30.01 10.56
N PRO A 147 -42.83 -29.23 10.00
CA PRO A 147 -44.10 -29.02 10.71
C PRO A 147 -45.31 -29.45 9.89
N HIS A 148 -46.17 -30.11 10.65
CA HIS A 148 -47.47 -30.64 10.31
C HIS A 148 -48.48 -29.52 9.95
N HIS A 149 -49.45 -29.94 9.14
CA HIS A 149 -50.50 -29.21 8.45
C HIS A 149 -51.51 -28.47 9.36
N ASP A 150 -51.85 -27.24 9.01
CA ASP A 150 -53.14 -26.52 9.20
C ASP A 150 -53.02 -25.25 8.33
N GLY A 151 -53.89 -24.80 7.44
CA GLY A 151 -55.26 -25.10 7.08
C GLY A 151 -55.80 -23.84 6.36
N VAL A 152 -56.43 -24.02 5.20
CA VAL A 152 -57.56 -23.20 4.69
C VAL A 152 -57.26 -21.88 3.92
N ARG A 153 -57.34 -21.99 2.58
CA ARG A 153 -58.33 -21.33 1.65
C ARG A 153 -57.96 -20.08 0.81
N SER A 154 -58.25 -20.28 -0.50
CA SER A 154 -58.72 -19.39 -1.59
C SER A 154 -57.80 -18.26 -2.08
N HIS A 155 -57.27 -18.28 -3.31
CA HIS A 155 -57.87 -18.08 -4.66
C HIS A 155 -57.87 -16.62 -5.15
N GLY A 156 -57.31 -16.41 -6.36
CA GLY A 156 -57.43 -15.20 -7.20
C GLY A 156 -56.10 -14.81 -7.86
N LYS A 157 -55.72 -15.43 -9.00
CA LYS A 157 -55.80 -14.93 -10.41
C LYS A 157 -54.81 -13.79 -10.73
N GLU A 158 -53.74 -14.09 -11.50
CA GLU A 158 -53.56 -13.92 -12.97
C GLU A 158 -53.07 -12.49 -13.32
N GLU A 159 -51.82 -12.35 -13.79
CA GLU A 159 -51.42 -11.98 -15.19
C GLU A 159 -51.72 -10.49 -15.52
N SER A 160 -50.90 -9.67 -16.17
CA SER A 160 -49.77 -9.83 -17.10
C SER A 160 -49.04 -8.49 -17.26
N VAL A 161 -47.72 -8.55 -17.49
CA VAL A 161 -46.89 -7.82 -18.49
C VAL A 161 -47.43 -6.51 -19.10
N ASN A 162 -46.64 -5.44 -19.05
CA ASN A 162 -46.22 -4.71 -20.26
C ASN A 162 -45.03 -3.76 -20.02
N GLU A 163 -44.04 -3.90 -20.91
CA GLU A 163 -42.96 -2.95 -21.21
C GLU A 163 -43.52 -1.61 -21.71
N LEU A 164 -42.72 -0.52 -21.63
CA LEU A 164 -42.28 0.29 -22.78
C LEU A 164 -41.62 1.62 -22.34
N ASN A 165 -40.31 1.72 -22.63
CA ASN A 165 -39.56 2.81 -23.28
C ASN A 165 -39.55 4.30 -22.81
N LEU A 166 -38.30 4.74 -22.54
CA LEU A 166 -37.56 5.98 -22.97
C LEU A 166 -38.11 7.39 -22.66
N PRO A 167 -37.35 8.50 -22.88
CA PRO A 167 -35.93 8.72 -23.28
C PRO A 167 -35.15 9.60 -22.26
N MET A 168 -33.81 9.62 -22.20
CA MET A 168 -32.80 10.35 -23.02
C MET A 168 -32.95 11.89 -23.08
N GLU A 169 -32.07 12.58 -22.33
CA GLU A 169 -31.35 13.83 -22.69
C GLU A 169 -29.92 13.72 -22.17
#